data_AF-A0A2J6T6L3-F1
#
_entry.id   AF-A0A2J6T6L3-F1
#
_cell.length_a   1.000
_cell.length_b   1.000
_cell.length_c   1.000
_cell.angle_alpha   90.00
_cell.angle_beta   90.00
_cell.angle_gamma   90.00
#
_symmetry.space_group_name_H-M   'P 1'
#
loop_
_entity.id
_entity.type
_entity.pdbx_description
1 polymer ?
#
loop_
_entity_poly.entity_id
_entity_poly.type
_entity_poly.pdbx_seq_one_letter_code
_entity_poly.pdbx_strand_id
1 'polypeptide(L)'
;MRRPHNGDGFGIGYYTEPKLGPDPCIFTSTIPAWNCVNLQRIASKTASHLIFAHVRATTEGSLSDDNCHPFCHGSLMWMHNGGLGGWKYIKRRLGESLGDKWYLSVQGGTDSEWAFALFLDTLERMGHDPSSPPPTGFGPTVLRQAMLETIKRTNDFIAAIPSKVIEQEQVDTRSLLNFAVTDGHSVVCTRYVRSKTDEAASLYYSSGTSWEDKSQKGEFQMDRKDKGADIVLVASEPLTFERETWVTVPTNSILTIHKQTVMVHPIIDEYYNYNPYHKRSSKLVQDKGLVTNEKGAAPTTPGVTNGKPPKSKVSSSLHESLASSLVPAMRSAPSASPMLSPTQENTPLNELRNVGSNLTASARDPTRPQELRNTKKKRKSLSSHTPPQIMQEDPEPDSPPLRASYGDPLKIAQYFPELN
;
A
#
# COMPACT_ATOMS: atom_id res chain seq x y z
N MET A 1 11.45 -21.20 -19.66
CA MET A 1 11.81 -20.22 -18.62
C MET A 1 11.39 -20.76 -17.27
N ARG A 2 12.33 -20.91 -16.33
CA ARG A 2 12.04 -21.28 -14.93
C ARG A 2 11.45 -20.04 -14.26
N ARG A 3 10.28 -20.13 -13.62
CA ARG A 3 9.72 -18.97 -12.87
C ARG A 3 10.72 -18.59 -11.77
N PRO A 4 11.09 -17.32 -11.61
CA PRO A 4 11.84 -16.88 -10.44
C PRO A 4 11.08 -17.28 -9.18
N HIS A 5 11.76 -17.95 -8.27
CA HIS A 5 11.27 -18.29 -6.94
C HIS A 5 11.64 -17.12 -6.02
N ASN A 6 10.63 -16.39 -5.53
CA ASN A 6 10.82 -15.35 -4.53
C ASN A 6 11.10 -16.04 -3.18
N GLY A 7 12.36 -16.33 -2.91
CA GLY A 7 12.79 -17.12 -1.75
C GLY A 7 13.57 -16.33 -0.70
N ASP A 8 13.71 -15.02 -0.87
CA ASP A 8 14.62 -14.19 -0.06
C ASP A 8 13.94 -13.62 1.19
N GLY A 9 12.84 -14.24 1.58
CA GLY A 9 12.04 -13.91 2.77
C GLY A 9 10.59 -13.62 2.46
N PHE A 10 9.83 -13.39 3.52
CA PHE A 10 8.45 -12.94 3.47
C PHE A 10 8.16 -12.00 4.64
N GLY A 11 7.00 -11.36 4.58
CA GLY A 11 6.37 -10.81 5.76
C GLY A 11 4.86 -10.75 5.63
N ILE A 12 4.23 -10.75 6.78
CA ILE A 12 2.80 -10.56 6.96
C ILE A 12 2.59 -9.48 8.02
N GLY A 13 1.72 -8.53 7.72
CA GLY A 13 1.28 -7.50 8.63
C GLY A 13 -0.25 -7.51 8.69
N TYR A 14 -0.82 -7.42 9.88
CA TYR A 14 -2.28 -7.42 10.05
C TYR A 14 -2.69 -6.57 11.24
N TYR A 15 -3.82 -5.88 11.12
CA TYR A 15 -4.39 -5.13 12.23
C TYR A 15 -5.12 -6.07 13.19
N THR A 16 -5.09 -5.73 14.47
CA THR A 16 -5.72 -6.53 15.53
C THR A 16 -6.90 -5.78 16.14
N GLU A 17 -7.49 -6.34 17.19
CA GLU A 17 -8.56 -5.68 17.94
C GLU A 17 -8.11 -4.30 18.46
N PRO A 18 -8.94 -3.25 18.35
CA PRO A 18 -8.55 -1.87 18.71
C PRO A 18 -7.96 -1.71 20.12
N LYS A 19 -8.34 -2.58 21.06
CA LYS A 19 -7.82 -2.59 22.44
C LYS A 19 -6.32 -2.90 22.55
N LEU A 20 -5.71 -3.47 21.52
CA LEU A 20 -4.28 -3.78 21.47
C LEU A 20 -3.45 -2.62 20.89
N GLY A 21 -4.10 -1.55 20.45
CA GLY A 21 -3.47 -0.38 19.84
C GLY A 21 -3.77 -0.25 18.35
N PRO A 22 -3.43 0.90 17.75
CA PRO A 22 -3.64 1.17 16.34
C PRO A 22 -2.57 0.54 15.43
N ASP A 23 -1.45 0.11 16.02
CA ASP A 23 -0.31 -0.43 15.29
C ASP A 23 -0.59 -1.85 14.79
N PRO A 24 -0.12 -2.21 13.59
CA PRO A 24 -0.26 -3.55 13.05
C PRO A 24 0.67 -4.55 13.76
N CYS A 25 0.27 -5.81 13.83
CA CYS A 25 1.20 -6.89 14.16
C CYS A 25 2.00 -7.27 12.92
N ILE A 26 3.34 -7.21 13.00
CA ILE A 26 4.24 -7.55 11.90
C ILE A 26 4.99 -8.84 12.22
N PHE A 27 5.01 -9.77 11.26
CA PHE A 27 5.83 -10.97 11.28
C PHE A 27 6.59 -11.09 9.96
N THR A 28 7.90 -10.85 10.00
CA THR A 28 8.81 -10.99 8.86
C THR A 28 9.83 -12.11 9.10
N SER A 29 10.39 -12.64 8.02
CA SER A 29 11.49 -13.59 8.07
C SER A 29 12.26 -13.62 6.76
N THR A 30 13.57 -13.76 6.84
CA THR A 30 14.46 -14.08 5.70
C THR A 30 14.34 -15.51 5.18
N ILE A 31 13.63 -16.41 5.88
CA ILE A 31 13.36 -17.78 5.41
C ILE A 31 12.24 -17.74 4.37
N PRO A 32 12.28 -18.53 3.29
CA PRO A 32 11.17 -18.63 2.35
C PRO A 32 9.85 -19.05 3.04
N ALA A 33 8.73 -18.46 2.61
CA ALA A 33 7.41 -18.68 3.22
C ALA A 33 7.02 -20.17 3.28
N TRP A 34 7.29 -20.93 2.23
CA TRP A 34 6.98 -22.37 2.16
C TRP A 34 7.76 -23.24 3.15
N ASN A 35 8.86 -22.71 3.72
CA ASN A 35 9.69 -23.40 4.69
C ASN A 35 9.46 -22.91 6.13
N CYS A 36 8.57 -21.93 6.34
CA CYS A 36 8.29 -21.39 7.66
C CYS A 36 7.08 -22.08 8.31
N VAL A 37 7.35 -23.12 9.11
CA VAL A 37 6.31 -23.85 9.85
C VAL A 37 5.54 -22.95 10.82
N ASN A 38 6.21 -21.93 11.39
CA ASN A 38 5.56 -20.98 12.29
C ASN A 38 4.53 -20.11 11.54
N LEU A 39 4.83 -19.68 10.31
CA LEU A 39 3.87 -18.97 9.47
C LEU A 39 2.61 -19.81 9.25
N GLN A 40 2.76 -21.09 8.88
CA GLN A 40 1.62 -21.98 8.64
C GLN A 40 0.76 -22.15 9.90
N ARG A 41 1.38 -22.32 11.07
CA ARG A 41 0.67 -22.46 12.35
C ARG A 41 -0.09 -21.19 12.72
N ILE A 42 0.58 -20.04 12.64
CA ILE A 42 0.00 -18.75 13.03
C ILE A 42 -1.11 -18.33 12.06
N ALA A 43 -0.88 -18.44 10.75
CA ALA A 43 -1.86 -18.06 9.73
C ALA A 43 -3.19 -18.82 9.88
N SER A 44 -3.15 -20.11 10.27
CA SER A 44 -4.36 -20.91 10.50
C SER A 44 -5.24 -20.46 11.67
N LYS A 45 -4.71 -19.59 12.55
CA LYS A 45 -5.38 -19.10 13.75
C LYS A 45 -5.47 -17.57 13.81
N THR A 46 -5.14 -16.88 12.71
CA THR A 46 -5.17 -15.42 12.65
C THR A 46 -6.34 -14.97 11.79
N ALA A 47 -7.16 -14.08 12.33
CA ALA A 47 -8.21 -13.37 11.61
C ALA A 47 -7.97 -11.87 11.75
N SER A 48 -8.18 -11.12 10.66
CA SER A 48 -8.04 -9.67 10.63
C SER A 48 -8.87 -9.09 9.50
N HIS A 49 -9.36 -7.87 9.69
CA HIS A 49 -10.09 -7.12 8.67
C HIS A 49 -9.17 -6.55 7.57
N LEU A 50 -7.87 -6.45 7.83
CA LEU A 50 -6.92 -5.87 6.87
C LEU A 50 -5.54 -6.49 7.05
N ILE A 51 -5.08 -7.17 5.99
CA ILE A 51 -3.84 -7.93 5.96
C ILE A 51 -2.99 -7.48 4.77
N PHE A 52 -1.72 -7.23 5.01
CA PHE A 52 -0.67 -7.07 4.01
C PHE A 52 0.26 -8.29 4.06
N ALA A 53 0.59 -8.84 2.90
CA ALA A 53 1.51 -9.96 2.79
C ALA A 53 2.44 -9.77 1.59
N HIS A 54 3.72 -10.06 1.78
CA HIS A 54 4.74 -9.85 0.76
C HIS A 54 5.76 -10.99 0.78
N VAL A 55 6.11 -11.50 -0.41
CA VAL A 55 7.21 -12.46 -0.57
C VAL A 55 8.33 -11.75 -1.30
N ARG A 56 9.51 -11.68 -0.69
CA ARG A 56 10.65 -10.89 -1.16
C ARG A 56 11.43 -11.64 -2.24
N ALA A 57 11.77 -10.90 -3.29
CA ALA A 57 12.87 -11.22 -4.20
C ALA A 57 13.87 -10.07 -4.12
N THR A 58 15.13 -10.39 -3.84
CA THR A 58 16.16 -9.38 -3.54
C THR A 58 16.50 -8.58 -4.79
N THR A 59 16.14 -7.29 -4.77
CA THR A 59 16.61 -6.30 -5.75
C THR A 59 17.71 -5.42 -5.17
N GLU A 60 17.60 -5.06 -3.89
CA GLU A 60 18.51 -4.22 -3.13
C GLU A 60 18.57 -4.67 -1.66
N GLY A 61 19.63 -4.25 -0.97
CA GLY A 61 19.87 -4.57 0.45
C GLY A 61 20.37 -5.99 0.71
N SER A 62 20.87 -6.23 1.92
CA SER A 62 21.30 -7.56 2.37
C SER A 62 20.09 -8.46 2.69
N LEU A 63 20.37 -9.76 2.87
CA LEU A 63 19.40 -10.68 3.47
C LEU A 63 19.33 -10.37 4.98
N SER A 64 18.38 -9.51 5.37
CA SER A 64 18.06 -9.15 6.75
C SER A 64 16.55 -9.04 6.88
N ASP A 65 16.02 -9.31 8.07
CA ASP A 65 14.60 -9.14 8.38
C ASP A 65 14.18 -7.67 8.24
N ASP A 66 15.09 -6.71 8.50
CA ASP A 66 14.85 -5.27 8.30
C ASP A 66 14.62 -4.88 6.84
N ASN A 67 14.94 -5.77 5.89
CA ASN A 67 14.72 -5.53 4.46
C ASN A 67 13.46 -6.26 3.94
N CYS A 68 12.69 -6.90 4.81
CA CYS A 68 11.47 -7.61 4.46
C CYS A 68 10.24 -6.73 4.67
N HIS A 69 9.45 -6.56 3.62
CA HIS A 69 8.12 -5.97 3.71
C HIS A 69 7.16 -6.84 4.57
N PRO A 70 6.09 -6.26 5.16
CA PRO A 70 5.79 -4.82 5.17
C PRO A 70 6.63 -4.05 6.19
N PHE A 71 6.94 -2.79 5.86
CA PHE A 71 7.46 -1.82 6.83
C PHE A 71 6.29 -1.19 7.61
N CYS A 72 6.53 -0.69 8.81
CA CYS A 72 5.51 -0.01 9.60
C CYS A 72 6.03 1.20 10.37
N HIS A 73 5.15 2.18 10.58
CA HIS A 73 5.35 3.29 11.51
C HIS A 73 4.00 3.73 12.06
N GLY A 74 3.80 3.63 13.38
CA GLY A 74 2.48 3.83 13.97
C GLY A 74 1.44 2.91 13.33
N SER A 75 0.27 3.47 12.99
CA SER A 75 -0.78 2.73 12.29
C SER A 75 -0.51 2.50 10.81
N LEU A 76 0.60 2.99 10.22
CA LEU A 76 0.85 2.86 8.79
C LEU A 76 1.63 1.57 8.48
N MET A 77 1.16 0.79 7.51
CA MET A 77 1.95 -0.28 6.86
C MET A 77 2.28 0.09 5.42
N TRP A 78 3.47 -0.33 4.96
CA TRP A 78 3.98 -0.05 3.62
C TRP A 78 4.58 -1.29 2.94
N MET A 79 4.27 -1.46 1.66
CA MET A 79 4.91 -2.44 0.77
C MET A 79 5.31 -1.80 -0.55
N HIS A 80 6.37 -2.33 -1.17
CA HIS A 80 6.81 -1.94 -2.50
C HIS A 80 7.16 -3.16 -3.34
N ASN A 81 6.59 -3.25 -4.54
CA ASN A 81 6.97 -4.21 -5.57
C ASN A 81 7.58 -3.46 -6.77
N GLY A 82 8.91 -3.42 -6.84
CA GLY A 82 9.61 -2.70 -7.88
C GLY A 82 10.97 -2.18 -7.43
N GLY A 83 11.32 -0.99 -7.91
CA GLY A 83 12.60 -0.35 -7.64
C GLY A 83 12.63 1.11 -8.08
N LEU A 84 13.40 1.92 -7.37
CA LEU A 84 13.66 3.32 -7.70
C LEU A 84 14.80 3.42 -8.72
N GLY A 85 14.53 4.05 -9.86
CA GLY A 85 15.52 4.31 -10.90
C GLY A 85 16.66 5.20 -10.39
N GLY A 86 17.88 4.94 -10.86
CA GLY A 86 19.06 5.73 -10.49
C GLY A 86 19.40 5.74 -9.00
N TRP A 87 19.00 4.70 -8.25
CA TRP A 87 19.11 4.63 -6.78
C TRP A 87 20.45 5.14 -6.22
N LYS A 88 21.57 4.66 -6.78
CA LYS A 88 22.95 5.09 -6.46
C LYS A 88 23.14 6.61 -6.44
N TYR A 89 22.46 7.36 -7.31
CA TYR A 89 22.60 8.81 -7.49
C TYR A 89 21.53 9.64 -6.78
N ILE A 90 20.44 9.01 -6.35
CA ILE A 90 19.35 9.72 -5.66
C ILE A 90 19.39 9.52 -4.16
N LYS A 91 19.91 8.38 -3.65
CA LYS A 91 19.87 8.03 -2.22
C LYS A 91 20.33 9.16 -1.29
N ARG A 92 21.49 9.77 -1.58
CA ARG A 92 22.03 10.88 -0.77
C ARG A 92 21.10 12.09 -0.74
N ARG A 93 20.61 12.53 -1.91
CA ARG A 93 19.73 13.70 -2.03
C ARG A 93 18.35 13.46 -1.44
N LEU A 94 17.84 12.23 -1.58
CA LEU A 94 16.62 11.80 -0.92
C LEU A 94 16.80 11.89 0.60
N GLY A 95 17.87 11.30 1.14
CA GLY A 95 18.18 11.35 2.57
C GLY A 95 18.35 12.79 3.11
N GLU A 96 19.10 13.64 2.40
CA GLU A 96 19.26 15.07 2.72
C GLU A 96 17.93 15.84 2.71
N SER A 97 16.91 15.35 2.01
CA SER A 97 15.59 15.99 1.95
C SER A 97 14.67 15.63 3.12
N LEU A 98 14.94 14.53 3.83
CA LEU A 98 14.10 14.04 4.93
C LEU A 98 14.35 14.85 6.21
N GLY A 99 13.32 15.06 7.01
CA GLY A 99 13.52 15.47 8.40
C GLY A 99 14.27 14.39 9.20
N ASP A 100 15.06 14.80 10.19
CA ASP A 100 15.90 13.91 11.01
C ASP A 100 15.14 12.70 11.56
N LYS A 101 13.90 12.92 12.02
CA LYS A 101 13.01 11.86 12.52
C LYS A 101 12.81 10.72 11.52
N TRP A 102 12.63 11.03 10.24
CA TRP A 102 12.37 10.05 9.18
C TRP A 102 13.65 9.50 8.57
N TYR A 103 14.72 10.29 8.55
CA TYR A 103 16.04 9.81 8.16
C TYR A 103 16.54 8.73 9.14
N LEU A 104 16.43 8.99 10.44
CA LEU A 104 16.91 8.11 11.50
C LEU A 104 16.01 6.89 11.74
N SER A 105 14.77 6.89 11.21
CA SER A 105 13.87 5.73 11.35
C SER A 105 14.24 4.57 10.43
N VAL A 106 14.97 4.82 9.34
CA VAL A 106 15.40 3.77 8.38
C VAL A 106 16.40 2.82 9.05
N GLN A 107 16.07 1.53 9.11
CA GLN A 107 16.92 0.48 9.71
C GLN A 107 17.63 -0.37 8.65
N GLY A 108 16.93 -0.71 7.58
CA GLY A 108 17.42 -1.50 6.47
C GLY A 108 18.16 -0.69 5.40
N GLY A 109 18.43 -1.36 4.28
CA GLY A 109 19.25 -0.84 3.19
C GLY A 109 18.49 -0.65 1.86
N THR A 110 17.21 -1.02 1.81
CA THR A 110 16.44 -1.05 0.56
C THR A 110 15.94 0.32 0.15
N ASP A 111 15.90 0.58 -1.16
CA ASP A 111 15.21 1.74 -1.73
C ASP A 111 13.72 1.84 -1.29
N SER A 112 13.12 0.69 -1.02
CA SER A 112 11.73 0.52 -0.61
C SER A 112 11.43 1.12 0.77
N GLU A 113 12.34 0.94 1.74
CA GLU A 113 12.24 1.54 3.07
C GLU A 113 12.52 3.05 3.02
N TRP A 114 13.50 3.47 2.20
CA TRP A 114 13.76 4.90 1.97
C TRP A 114 12.57 5.58 1.29
N ALA A 115 11.84 4.89 0.41
CA ALA A 115 10.59 5.38 -0.16
C ALA A 115 9.48 5.49 0.90
N PHE A 116 9.44 4.58 1.88
CA PHE A 116 8.52 4.70 3.00
C PHE A 116 8.87 5.90 3.90
N ALA A 117 10.13 6.10 4.23
CA ALA A 117 10.57 7.29 4.97
C ALA A 117 10.22 8.60 4.22
N LEU A 118 10.37 8.60 2.89
CA LEU A 118 9.93 9.71 2.05
C LEU A 118 8.40 9.92 2.11
N PHE A 119 7.61 8.85 2.14
CA PHE A 119 6.17 8.93 2.32
C PHE A 119 5.78 9.53 3.67
N LEU A 120 6.41 9.09 4.77
CA LEU A 120 6.17 9.60 6.12
C LEU A 120 6.51 11.09 6.22
N ASP A 121 7.68 11.50 5.71
CA ASP A 121 8.08 12.91 5.64
C ASP A 121 7.12 13.74 4.76
N THR A 122 6.63 13.17 3.66
CA THR A 122 5.63 13.83 2.79
C THR A 122 4.31 14.05 3.53
N LEU A 123 3.82 13.03 4.24
CA LEU A 123 2.58 13.10 5.01
C LEU A 123 2.68 14.15 6.14
N GLU A 124 3.81 14.20 6.85
CA GLU A 124 4.08 15.20 7.89
C GLU A 124 4.09 16.63 7.31
N ARG A 125 4.76 16.84 6.16
CA ARG A 125 4.78 18.14 5.48
C ARG A 125 3.42 18.59 4.96
N MET A 126 2.51 17.66 4.70
CA MET A 126 1.11 17.96 4.39
C MET A 126 0.29 18.36 5.62
N GLY A 127 0.88 18.37 6.82
CA GLY A 127 0.23 18.74 8.07
C GLY A 127 -0.38 17.57 8.84
N HIS A 128 -0.03 16.34 8.50
CA HIS A 128 -0.53 15.13 9.16
C HIS A 128 0.60 14.37 9.83
N ASP A 129 0.65 14.37 11.16
CA ASP A 129 1.70 13.65 11.90
C ASP A 129 1.54 12.12 11.77
N PRO A 130 2.49 11.41 11.11
CA PRO A 130 2.42 9.96 10.98
C PRO A 130 2.57 9.21 12.31
N SER A 131 3.12 9.86 13.35
CA SER A 131 3.24 9.30 14.71
C SER A 131 1.97 9.45 15.55
N SER A 132 0.99 10.23 15.09
CA SER A 132 -0.25 10.52 15.82
C SER A 132 -1.47 10.25 14.93
N PRO A 133 -1.75 8.97 14.59
CA PRO A 133 -2.82 8.63 13.66
C PRO A 133 -4.20 9.00 14.25
N PRO A 134 -5.10 9.59 13.45
CA PRO A 134 -6.47 9.84 13.89
C PRO A 134 -7.22 8.52 14.18
N PRO A 135 -8.20 8.50 15.11
CA PRO A 135 -8.96 7.28 15.43
C PRO A 135 -9.72 6.64 14.25
N THR A 136 -9.94 7.40 13.18
CA THR A 136 -10.63 6.96 11.96
C THR A 136 -9.68 6.79 10.77
N GLY A 137 -8.37 6.79 11.02
CA GLY A 137 -7.33 6.87 9.99
C GLY A 137 -7.15 8.28 9.43
N PHE A 138 -6.11 8.45 8.61
CA PHE A 138 -5.82 9.69 7.89
C PHE A 138 -6.85 9.97 6.79
N GLY A 139 -7.51 8.92 6.31
CA GLY A 139 -8.55 8.99 5.29
C GLY A 139 -8.01 8.84 3.86
N PRO A 140 -8.86 8.35 2.94
CA PRO A 140 -8.41 7.91 1.62
C PRO A 140 -7.84 9.05 0.76
N THR A 141 -8.38 10.26 0.88
CA THR A 141 -7.92 11.43 0.12
C THR A 141 -6.52 11.85 0.53
N VAL A 142 -6.25 11.90 1.84
CA VAL A 142 -4.94 12.30 2.39
C VAL A 142 -3.87 11.30 1.98
N LEU A 143 -4.11 10.00 2.19
CA LEU A 143 -3.16 8.95 1.80
C LEU A 143 -2.89 8.96 0.29
N ARG A 144 -3.92 9.17 -0.53
CA ARG A 144 -3.77 9.25 -1.99
C ARG A 144 -2.92 10.45 -2.39
N GLN A 145 -3.15 11.63 -1.80
CA GLN A 145 -2.35 12.83 -2.06
C GLN A 145 -0.89 12.65 -1.62
N ALA A 146 -0.66 12.10 -0.42
CA ALA A 146 0.68 11.81 0.07
C ALA A 146 1.43 10.83 -0.84
N MET A 147 0.73 9.80 -1.34
CA MET A 147 1.30 8.84 -2.30
C MET A 147 1.69 9.50 -3.62
N LEU A 148 0.82 10.36 -4.18
CA LEU A 148 1.10 11.08 -5.43
C LEU A 148 2.29 12.04 -5.26
N GLU A 149 2.35 12.78 -4.14
CA GLU A 149 3.48 13.67 -3.86
C GLU A 149 4.78 12.88 -3.62
N THR A 150 4.70 11.70 -3.00
CA THR A 150 5.85 10.80 -2.83
C THR A 150 6.41 10.34 -4.18
N ILE A 151 5.54 9.97 -5.13
CA ILE A 151 5.94 9.63 -6.50
C ILE A 151 6.57 10.84 -7.19
N LYS A 152 5.95 12.02 -7.07
CA LYS A 152 6.47 13.25 -7.65
C LYS A 152 7.87 13.58 -7.12
N ARG A 153 8.07 13.61 -5.80
CA ARG A 153 9.38 13.84 -5.17
C ARG A 153 10.42 12.81 -5.63
N THR A 154 10.04 11.55 -5.72
CA THR A 154 10.91 10.48 -6.25
C THR A 154 11.34 10.77 -7.69
N ASN A 155 10.39 11.13 -8.56
CA ASN A 155 10.67 11.50 -9.95
C ASN A 155 11.58 12.74 -10.04
N ASP A 156 11.39 13.73 -9.17
CA ASP A 156 12.18 14.96 -9.13
C ASP A 156 13.66 14.66 -8.81
N PHE A 157 13.94 13.77 -7.85
CA PHE A 157 15.33 13.35 -7.55
C PHE A 157 15.99 12.66 -8.75
N ILE A 158 15.24 11.83 -9.47
CA ILE A 158 15.72 11.11 -10.66
C ILE A 158 15.96 12.09 -11.81
N ALA A 159 15.04 13.03 -12.03
CA ALA A 159 15.16 14.07 -13.05
C ALA A 159 16.37 14.97 -12.81
N ALA A 160 16.75 15.17 -11.55
CA ALA A 160 17.94 15.94 -11.18
C ALA A 160 19.26 15.17 -11.35
N ILE A 161 19.28 13.92 -11.84
CA ILE A 161 20.54 13.24 -12.19
C ILE A 161 21.11 13.89 -13.47
N PRO A 162 22.38 14.36 -13.49
CA PRO A 162 22.93 15.00 -14.68
C PRO A 162 22.93 14.08 -15.91
N SER A 163 22.48 14.58 -17.07
CA SER A 163 22.41 13.80 -18.32
C SER A 163 23.74 13.15 -18.70
N LYS A 164 24.86 13.86 -18.48
CA LYS A 164 26.21 13.33 -18.70
C LYS A 164 26.49 12.07 -17.87
N VAL A 165 26.04 12.02 -16.62
CA VAL A 165 26.20 10.84 -15.75
C VAL A 165 25.34 9.69 -16.27
N ILE A 166 24.09 9.99 -16.67
CA ILE A 166 23.18 8.99 -17.25
C ILE A 166 23.80 8.33 -18.48
N GLU A 167 24.33 9.12 -19.41
CA GLU A 167 24.94 8.64 -20.65
C GLU A 167 26.27 7.91 -20.43
N GLN A 168 27.14 8.41 -19.55
CA GLN A 168 28.46 7.84 -19.32
C GLN A 168 28.42 6.53 -18.53
N GLU A 169 27.57 6.46 -17.49
CA GLU A 169 27.44 5.28 -16.63
C GLU A 169 26.25 4.39 -17.01
N GLN A 170 25.52 4.73 -18.07
CA GLN A 170 24.34 4.00 -18.57
C GLN A 170 23.30 3.75 -17.45
N VAL A 171 23.01 4.81 -16.69
CA VAL A 171 22.16 4.75 -15.50
C VAL A 171 20.71 4.49 -15.89
N ASP A 172 20.13 3.39 -15.41
CA ASP A 172 18.70 3.13 -15.58
C ASP A 172 17.89 4.05 -14.66
N THR A 173 17.21 5.04 -15.25
CA THR A 173 16.38 6.03 -14.54
C THR A 173 14.90 5.65 -14.52
N ARG A 174 14.54 4.46 -15.00
CA ARG A 174 13.16 3.98 -14.97
C ARG A 174 12.88 3.39 -13.59
N SER A 175 11.73 3.74 -13.03
CA SER A 175 11.24 3.22 -11.76
C SER A 175 10.00 2.37 -11.99
N LEU A 176 9.87 1.29 -11.23
CA LEU A 176 8.63 0.53 -11.08
C LEU A 176 8.19 0.80 -9.64
N LEU A 177 7.06 1.49 -9.44
CA LEU A 177 6.64 1.97 -8.13
C LEU A 177 5.26 1.39 -7.79
N ASN A 178 5.16 0.07 -7.67
CA ASN A 178 3.94 -0.54 -7.13
C ASN A 178 4.00 -0.48 -5.61
N PHE A 179 3.67 0.69 -5.07
CA PHE A 179 3.56 0.93 -3.64
C PHE A 179 2.18 0.49 -3.14
N ALA A 180 2.11 0.06 -1.89
CA ALA A 180 0.88 -0.16 -1.17
C ALA A 180 1.04 0.40 0.25
N VAL A 181 0.11 1.25 0.66
CA VAL A 181 0.05 1.82 2.01
C VAL A 181 -1.34 1.62 2.60
N THR A 182 -1.40 1.41 3.91
CA THR A 182 -2.65 1.37 4.68
C THR A 182 -2.45 2.02 6.03
N ASP A 183 -3.50 2.64 6.56
CA ASP A 183 -3.59 3.20 7.91
C ASP A 183 -4.49 2.38 8.85
N GLY A 184 -4.94 1.20 8.40
CA GLY A 184 -5.93 0.36 9.10
C GLY A 184 -7.37 0.56 8.63
N HIS A 185 -7.64 1.66 7.94
CA HIS A 185 -8.99 2.05 7.50
C HIS A 185 -9.11 2.18 5.98
N SER A 186 -8.05 2.64 5.33
CA SER A 186 -7.99 2.85 3.89
C SER A 186 -6.72 2.24 3.32
N VAL A 187 -6.81 1.73 2.10
CA VAL A 187 -5.67 1.17 1.37
C VAL A 187 -5.45 2.01 0.11
N VAL A 188 -4.21 2.38 -0.16
CA VAL A 188 -3.80 3.04 -1.41
C VAL A 188 -2.70 2.20 -2.06
N CYS A 189 -2.94 1.75 -3.28
CA CYS A 189 -1.97 1.01 -4.08
C CYS A 189 -1.69 1.77 -5.38
N THR A 190 -0.45 1.75 -5.85
CA THR A 190 -0.08 2.29 -7.15
C THR A 190 0.30 1.17 -8.10
N ARG A 191 -0.01 1.37 -9.38
CA ARG A 191 0.60 0.61 -10.47
C ARG A 191 1.27 1.62 -11.38
N TYR A 192 2.57 1.81 -11.23
CA TYR A 192 3.26 2.97 -11.81
C TYR A 192 4.62 2.61 -12.42
N VAL A 193 4.92 3.22 -13.57
CA VAL A 193 6.23 3.19 -14.22
C VAL A 193 6.66 4.58 -14.67
N ARG A 194 7.91 4.94 -14.37
CA ARG A 194 8.58 6.16 -14.86
C ARG A 194 9.11 5.96 -16.29
N SER A 195 8.20 5.73 -17.23
CA SER A 195 8.51 5.56 -18.67
C SER A 195 7.25 5.80 -19.49
N LYS A 196 7.39 6.40 -20.69
CA LYS A 196 6.29 6.48 -21.67
C LYS A 196 6.10 5.18 -22.43
N THR A 197 7.17 4.39 -22.57
CA THR A 197 7.23 3.24 -23.49
C THR A 197 7.14 1.90 -22.77
N ASP A 198 7.50 1.82 -21.49
CA ASP A 198 7.48 0.58 -20.72
C ASP A 198 6.17 0.43 -19.93
N GLU A 199 5.79 -0.81 -19.63
CA GLU A 199 4.65 -1.14 -18.79
C GLU A 199 5.06 -1.23 -17.32
N ALA A 200 4.14 -0.94 -16.40
CA ALA A 200 4.37 -1.16 -14.97
C ALA A 200 4.28 -2.65 -14.61
N ALA A 201 4.89 -3.02 -13.48
CA ALA A 201 4.72 -4.34 -12.90
C ALA A 201 3.23 -4.63 -12.65
N SER A 202 2.87 -5.90 -12.73
CA SER A 202 1.48 -6.34 -12.63
C SER A 202 0.84 -5.96 -11.30
N LEU A 203 -0.45 -5.67 -11.37
CA LEU A 203 -1.31 -5.46 -10.22
C LEU A 203 -2.75 -5.74 -10.64
N TYR A 204 -3.43 -6.54 -9.83
CA TYR A 204 -4.80 -6.95 -10.02
C TYR A 204 -5.59 -6.69 -8.74
N TYR A 205 -6.89 -6.53 -8.89
CA TYR A 205 -7.81 -6.57 -7.76
C TYR A 205 -9.03 -7.43 -8.05
N SER A 206 -9.65 -7.94 -7.00
CA SER A 206 -10.92 -8.65 -7.06
C SER A 206 -11.76 -8.22 -5.86
N SER A 207 -13.04 -7.94 -6.09
CA SER A 207 -14.00 -7.63 -5.03
C SER A 207 -15.20 -8.57 -5.10
N GLY A 208 -15.79 -8.88 -3.94
CA GLY A 208 -16.95 -9.76 -3.85
C GLY A 208 -17.47 -9.91 -2.42
N THR A 209 -18.42 -10.83 -2.24
CA THR A 209 -19.14 -11.06 -0.98
C THR A 209 -18.46 -12.10 -0.09
N SER A 210 -17.81 -13.11 -0.69
CA SER A 210 -17.07 -14.11 0.07
C SER A 210 -15.89 -14.69 -0.71
N TRP A 211 -14.93 -15.24 0.03
CA TRP A 211 -13.74 -15.90 -0.49
C TRP A 211 -13.63 -17.28 0.15
N GLU A 212 -14.01 -18.32 -0.58
CA GLU A 212 -14.22 -19.67 -0.04
C GLU A 212 -13.53 -20.71 -0.91
N ASP A 213 -13.04 -21.78 -0.28
CA ASP A 213 -12.56 -22.98 -0.97
C ASP A 213 -13.74 -23.85 -1.39
N LYS A 214 -14.13 -23.76 -2.67
CA LYS A 214 -15.29 -24.50 -3.20
C LYS A 214 -14.98 -25.98 -3.47
N SER A 215 -13.70 -26.35 -3.61
CA SER A 215 -13.33 -27.72 -3.99
C SER A 215 -12.80 -28.56 -2.83
N GLN A 216 -12.63 -27.97 -1.64
CA GLN A 216 -11.97 -28.57 -0.47
C GLN A 216 -10.53 -29.04 -0.74
N LYS A 217 -9.91 -28.50 -1.79
CA LYS A 217 -8.52 -28.80 -2.20
C LYS A 217 -7.63 -27.56 -2.10
N GLY A 218 -8.10 -26.51 -1.45
CA GLY A 218 -7.43 -25.20 -1.38
C GLY A 218 -7.65 -24.34 -2.62
N GLU A 219 -8.69 -24.62 -3.44
CA GLU A 219 -9.01 -23.81 -4.61
C GLU A 219 -10.02 -22.75 -4.22
N PHE A 220 -9.50 -21.69 -3.61
CA PHE A 220 -10.31 -20.54 -3.23
C PHE A 220 -10.89 -19.83 -4.46
N GLN A 221 -12.08 -19.26 -4.31
CA GLN A 221 -12.74 -18.47 -5.33
C GLN A 221 -13.43 -17.24 -4.72
N MET A 222 -13.47 -16.15 -5.49
CA MET A 222 -14.27 -14.98 -5.16
C MET A 222 -15.71 -15.21 -5.58
N ASP A 223 -16.65 -15.10 -4.64
CA ASP A 223 -18.08 -15.12 -4.92
C ASP A 223 -18.67 -13.70 -4.93
N ARG A 224 -19.71 -13.48 -5.75
CA ARG A 224 -20.40 -12.20 -5.95
C ARG A 224 -21.89 -12.44 -5.94
N LYS A 225 -22.43 -12.81 -4.77
CA LYS A 225 -23.84 -13.20 -4.64
C LYS A 225 -24.79 -12.00 -4.71
N ASP A 226 -24.31 -10.80 -4.42
CA ASP A 226 -25.08 -9.56 -4.49
C ASP A 226 -24.27 -8.41 -5.11
N LYS A 227 -24.83 -7.20 -5.05
CA LYS A 227 -24.19 -5.98 -5.59
C LYS A 227 -23.17 -5.36 -4.62
N GLY A 228 -23.05 -5.90 -3.41
CA GLY A 228 -22.08 -5.47 -2.40
C GLY A 228 -20.69 -6.05 -2.67
N ALA A 229 -19.72 -5.45 -2.00
CA ALA A 229 -18.38 -6.00 -1.86
C ALA A 229 -18.04 -5.96 -0.37
N ASP A 230 -17.94 -7.14 0.25
CA ASP A 230 -17.52 -7.27 1.64
C ASP A 230 -16.01 -7.51 1.74
N ILE A 231 -15.43 -8.08 0.68
CA ILE A 231 -14.01 -8.43 0.59
C ILE A 231 -13.41 -7.79 -0.66
N VAL A 232 -12.23 -7.20 -0.49
CA VAL A 232 -11.39 -6.73 -1.60
C VAL A 232 -10.01 -7.36 -1.46
N LEU A 233 -9.57 -8.03 -2.52
CA LEU A 233 -8.23 -8.58 -2.66
C LEU A 233 -7.45 -7.76 -3.68
N VAL A 234 -6.20 -7.43 -3.36
CA VAL A 234 -5.24 -6.82 -4.29
C VAL A 234 -4.00 -7.69 -4.30
N ALA A 235 -3.53 -8.06 -5.50
CA ALA A 235 -2.38 -8.94 -5.64
C ALA A 235 -1.58 -8.62 -6.91
N SER A 236 -0.27 -8.84 -6.85
CA SER A 236 0.61 -8.71 -8.02
C SER A 236 0.23 -9.70 -9.13
N GLU A 237 -0.26 -10.89 -8.76
CA GLU A 237 -0.78 -11.90 -9.68
C GLU A 237 -2.11 -12.46 -9.15
N PRO A 238 -3.04 -12.90 -10.02
CA PRO A 238 -4.24 -13.58 -9.58
C PRO A 238 -3.92 -14.80 -8.71
N LEU A 239 -4.49 -14.86 -7.51
CA LEU A 239 -4.27 -15.96 -6.56
C LEU A 239 -5.01 -17.25 -6.95
N THR A 240 -5.85 -17.19 -7.98
CA THR A 240 -6.75 -18.27 -8.40
C THR A 240 -6.55 -18.61 -9.87
N PHE A 241 -6.93 -19.82 -10.25
CA PHE A 241 -6.92 -20.25 -11.64
C PHE A 241 -7.95 -19.50 -12.48
N GLU A 242 -9.12 -19.20 -11.91
CA GLU A 242 -10.18 -18.39 -12.52
C GLU A 242 -9.76 -16.92 -12.57
N ARG A 243 -9.15 -16.52 -13.69
CA ARG A 243 -8.68 -15.15 -13.90
C ARG A 243 -9.80 -14.15 -14.19
N GLU A 244 -10.97 -14.64 -14.59
CA GLU A 244 -12.12 -13.81 -14.96
C GLU A 244 -12.68 -13.00 -13.77
N THR A 245 -12.41 -13.45 -12.54
CA THR A 245 -12.80 -12.71 -11.33
C THR A 245 -11.85 -11.57 -11.01
N TRP A 246 -10.69 -11.47 -11.68
CA TRP A 246 -9.67 -10.47 -11.40
C TRP A 246 -9.68 -9.35 -12.44
N VAL A 247 -9.66 -8.13 -11.96
CA VAL A 247 -9.57 -6.92 -12.78
C VAL A 247 -8.12 -6.44 -12.78
N THR A 248 -7.59 -6.16 -13.97
CA THR A 248 -6.27 -5.56 -14.13
C THR A 248 -6.30 -4.08 -13.72
N VAL A 249 -5.35 -3.66 -12.88
CA VAL A 249 -5.14 -2.23 -12.64
C VAL A 249 -4.40 -1.66 -13.84
N PRO A 250 -4.85 -0.57 -14.48
CA PRO A 250 -4.14 0.02 -15.62
C PRO A 250 -2.77 0.59 -15.22
N THR A 251 -1.83 0.63 -16.16
CA THR A 251 -0.52 1.25 -15.94
C THR A 251 -0.69 2.75 -15.65
N ASN A 252 0.11 3.26 -14.72
CA ASN A 252 0.06 4.63 -14.19
C ASN A 252 -1.32 4.97 -13.64
N SER A 253 -1.79 4.13 -12.74
CA SER A 253 -3.04 4.33 -11.99
C SER A 253 -2.81 4.15 -10.49
N ILE A 254 -3.66 4.80 -9.70
CA ILE A 254 -3.74 4.68 -8.26
C ILE A 254 -5.09 4.06 -7.88
N LEU A 255 -5.02 2.96 -7.14
CA LEU A 255 -6.16 2.24 -6.60
C LEU A 255 -6.34 2.66 -5.13
N THR A 256 -7.56 3.01 -4.76
CA THR A 256 -7.92 3.41 -3.40
C THR A 256 -9.08 2.53 -2.92
N ILE A 257 -8.93 1.93 -1.74
CA ILE A 257 -9.96 1.14 -1.08
C ILE A 257 -10.32 1.86 0.21
N HIS A 258 -11.60 2.15 0.40
CA HIS A 258 -12.12 2.67 1.66
C HIS A 258 -13.54 2.16 1.86
N LYS A 259 -13.83 1.57 3.04
CA LYS A 259 -15.13 0.93 3.32
C LYS A 259 -15.57 0.00 2.18
N GLN A 260 -14.63 -0.87 1.76
CA GLN A 260 -14.79 -1.86 0.68
C GLN A 260 -15.13 -1.28 -0.71
N THR A 261 -15.17 0.05 -0.86
CA THR A 261 -15.33 0.71 -2.15
C THR A 261 -13.97 0.83 -2.81
N VAL A 262 -13.85 0.27 -4.02
CA VAL A 262 -12.64 0.36 -4.84
C VAL A 262 -12.78 1.50 -5.85
N MET A 263 -11.83 2.42 -5.85
CA MET A 263 -11.74 3.50 -6.83
C MET A 263 -10.38 3.43 -7.54
N VAL A 264 -10.39 3.57 -8.86
CA VAL A 264 -9.17 3.59 -9.67
C VAL A 264 -9.10 4.91 -10.42
N HIS A 265 -8.02 5.66 -10.22
CA HIS A 265 -7.79 6.95 -10.87
C HIS A 265 -6.48 6.92 -11.65
N PRO A 266 -6.39 7.58 -12.83
CA PRO A 266 -5.13 7.72 -13.53
C PRO A 266 -4.17 8.62 -12.72
N ILE A 267 -2.88 8.28 -12.75
CA ILE A 267 -1.80 9.17 -12.31
C ILE A 267 -1.40 9.98 -13.55
N ILE A 268 -1.80 11.25 -13.60
CA ILE A 268 -1.56 12.12 -14.75
C ILE A 268 -0.25 12.88 -14.54
N ASP A 269 0.81 12.42 -15.18
CA ASP A 269 2.11 13.07 -15.21
C ASP A 269 2.75 12.96 -16.61
N GLU A 270 4.03 13.29 -16.72
CA GLU A 270 4.76 13.22 -17.98
C GLU A 270 4.87 11.79 -18.56
N TYR A 271 4.65 10.74 -17.76
CA TYR A 271 4.71 9.34 -18.20
C TYR A 271 3.33 8.76 -18.54
N TYR A 272 2.25 9.48 -18.26
CA TYR A 272 0.89 9.09 -18.65
C TYR A 272 0.66 9.22 -20.15
N ASN A 273 -0.18 8.34 -20.70
CA ASN A 273 -0.60 8.41 -22.11
C ASN A 273 -2.13 8.43 -22.19
N TYR A 274 -2.67 9.47 -22.83
CA TYR A 274 -4.12 9.66 -23.01
C TYR A 274 -4.73 8.73 -24.06
N ASN A 275 -3.92 8.11 -24.93
CA ASN A 275 -4.41 7.16 -25.91
C ASN A 275 -4.63 5.79 -25.24
N PRO A 276 -5.88 5.32 -25.09
CA PRO A 276 -6.17 4.03 -24.44
C PRO A 276 -5.64 2.82 -25.23
N TYR A 277 -5.31 2.99 -26.51
CA TYR A 277 -4.74 1.94 -27.36
C TYR A 277 -3.19 1.94 -27.37
N HIS A 278 -2.57 2.82 -26.60
CA HIS A 278 -1.12 2.91 -26.53
C HIS A 278 -0.53 1.62 -25.92
N LYS A 279 0.28 0.91 -26.72
CA LYS A 279 0.98 -0.29 -26.26
C LYS A 279 2.29 0.07 -25.57
N ARG A 280 2.56 -0.61 -24.47
CA ARG A 280 3.78 -0.48 -23.68
C ARG A 280 4.58 -1.79 -23.74
N SER A 281 5.89 -1.68 -23.68
CA SER A 281 6.81 -2.80 -23.68
C SER A 281 6.84 -3.47 -22.30
N SER A 282 6.72 -4.79 -22.29
CA SER A 282 6.89 -5.62 -21.09
C SER A 282 8.35 -5.92 -20.75
N LYS A 283 9.30 -5.48 -21.59
CA LYS A 283 10.73 -5.82 -21.48
C LYS A 283 11.35 -5.40 -20.15
N LEU A 284 11.10 -4.17 -19.69
CA LEU A 284 11.65 -3.69 -18.41
C LEU A 284 11.23 -4.59 -17.25
N VAL A 285 9.95 -4.93 -17.16
CA VAL A 285 9.38 -5.75 -16.09
C VAL A 285 9.97 -7.16 -16.13
N GLN A 286 10.10 -7.75 -17.33
CA GLN A 286 10.71 -9.07 -17.52
C GLN A 286 12.20 -9.07 -17.15
N ASP A 287 12.95 -8.06 -17.59
CA ASP A 287 14.38 -7.90 -17.29
C ASP A 287 14.61 -7.73 -15.77
N LYS A 288 13.64 -7.17 -15.03
CA LYS A 288 13.64 -7.04 -13.56
C LYS A 288 13.08 -8.27 -12.83
N GLY A 289 12.74 -9.35 -13.53
CA GLY A 289 12.21 -10.58 -12.92
C GLY A 289 10.78 -10.47 -12.39
N LEU A 290 10.05 -9.42 -12.79
CA LEU A 290 8.69 -9.14 -12.36
C LEU A 290 7.69 -9.63 -13.42
N VAL A 291 6.41 -9.69 -13.03
CA VAL A 291 5.32 -10.16 -13.90
C VAL A 291 4.56 -8.98 -14.50
N THR A 292 4.08 -9.12 -15.74
CA THR A 292 3.25 -8.12 -16.44
C THR A 292 1.78 -8.56 -16.47
N ASN A 293 0.87 -7.61 -16.73
CA ASN A 293 -0.55 -7.92 -16.80
C ASN A 293 -0.90 -8.73 -18.06
N GLU A 294 -0.13 -8.57 -19.13
CA GLU A 294 -0.31 -9.32 -20.38
C GLU A 294 0.51 -10.63 -20.36
N LYS A 295 -0.12 -11.75 -20.74
CA LYS A 295 0.66 -12.92 -21.17
C LYS A 295 1.34 -12.52 -22.47
N GLY A 296 2.67 -12.40 -22.45
CA GLY A 296 3.44 -12.22 -23.68
C GLY A 296 2.97 -13.23 -24.73
N ALA A 297 2.68 -12.76 -25.94
CA ALA A 297 2.53 -13.66 -27.07
C ALA A 297 3.75 -14.59 -27.07
N ALA A 298 3.51 -15.90 -27.02
CA ALA A 298 4.58 -16.87 -27.11
C ALA A 298 5.49 -16.51 -28.30
N PRO A 299 6.82 -16.62 -28.19
CA PRO A 299 7.69 -16.34 -29.32
C PRO A 299 7.23 -17.23 -30.48
N THR A 300 6.75 -16.60 -31.55
CA THR A 300 6.38 -17.28 -32.78
C THR A 300 7.63 -17.94 -33.33
N THR A 301 7.71 -19.26 -33.18
CA THR A 301 8.63 -20.09 -33.96
C THR A 301 8.35 -19.85 -35.45
N PRO A 302 9.37 -19.60 -36.28
CA PRO A 302 9.13 -19.35 -37.70
C PRO A 302 8.76 -20.65 -38.42
N GLY A 303 7.50 -20.71 -38.88
CA GLY A 303 7.02 -21.41 -40.07
C GLY A 303 6.80 -22.93 -39.96
N VAL A 304 5.54 -23.37 -40.13
CA VAL A 304 5.05 -24.07 -41.34
C VAL A 304 3.53 -23.82 -41.45
N THR A 305 3.08 -23.55 -42.67
CA THR A 305 1.74 -23.14 -43.09
C THR A 305 0.70 -24.27 -43.12
N ASN A 306 -0.55 -23.93 -42.76
CA ASN A 306 -1.83 -24.19 -43.46
C ASN A 306 -2.97 -24.61 -42.52
N GLY A 307 -4.00 -23.76 -42.42
CA GLY A 307 -5.30 -24.10 -41.83
C GLY A 307 -6.16 -22.86 -41.58
N LYS A 308 -7.32 -22.77 -42.22
CA LYS A 308 -8.32 -21.67 -42.10
C LYS A 308 -8.65 -21.32 -40.64
N PRO A 309 -8.93 -20.04 -40.30
CA PRO A 309 -9.37 -19.68 -38.96
C PRO A 309 -10.85 -20.03 -38.74
N PRO A 310 -11.23 -20.60 -37.58
CA PRO A 310 -12.62 -20.58 -37.15
C PRO A 310 -12.95 -19.18 -36.61
N LYS A 311 -14.13 -18.66 -36.98
CA LYS A 311 -14.68 -17.42 -36.45
C LYS A 311 -15.09 -17.63 -34.99
N SER A 312 -14.43 -16.96 -34.04
CA SER A 312 -14.97 -16.76 -32.70
C SER A 312 -15.35 -15.28 -32.52
N LYS A 313 -16.58 -15.06 -32.05
CA LYS A 313 -17.17 -13.73 -31.84
C LYS A 313 -16.49 -13.06 -30.64
N VAL A 314 -15.99 -11.85 -30.89
CA VAL A 314 -15.39 -10.95 -29.90
C VAL A 314 -16.49 -10.40 -28.99
N SER A 315 -16.31 -10.51 -27.68
CA SER A 315 -17.07 -9.79 -26.65
C SER A 315 -16.55 -8.36 -26.54
N SER A 316 -17.04 -7.47 -27.39
CA SER A 316 -16.71 -6.03 -27.38
C SER A 316 -17.62 -5.19 -26.46
N SER A 317 -18.40 -5.81 -25.56
CA SER A 317 -19.52 -5.11 -24.90
C SER A 317 -19.27 -4.57 -23.49
N LEU A 318 -18.05 -4.65 -22.93
CA LEU A 318 -17.77 -4.13 -21.58
C LEU A 318 -16.98 -2.81 -21.56
N HIS A 319 -16.32 -2.44 -22.66
CA HIS A 319 -15.50 -1.23 -22.72
C HIS A 319 -16.25 0.02 -23.21
N GLU A 320 -17.49 -0.13 -23.72
CA GLU A 320 -18.33 0.99 -24.20
C GLU A 320 -19.09 1.72 -23.07
N SER A 321 -19.32 1.07 -21.92
CA SER A 321 -20.18 1.63 -20.86
C SER A 321 -19.49 2.65 -19.94
N LEU A 322 -18.15 2.71 -19.94
CA LEU A 322 -17.39 3.65 -19.10
C LEU A 322 -17.00 4.95 -19.83
N ALA A 323 -17.10 4.99 -21.17
CA ALA A 323 -16.68 6.15 -21.95
C ALA A 323 -17.80 7.20 -22.16
N SER A 324 -19.06 6.90 -21.83
CA SER A 324 -20.20 7.82 -22.10
C SER A 324 -20.60 8.72 -20.93
N SER A 325 -19.99 8.59 -19.75
CA SER A 325 -20.39 9.32 -18.54
C SER A 325 -19.52 10.54 -18.19
N LEU A 326 -18.66 11.01 -19.10
CA LEU A 326 -17.70 12.09 -18.82
C LEU A 326 -17.84 13.33 -19.73
N VAL A 327 -19.06 13.73 -20.08
CA VAL A 327 -19.29 15.03 -20.76
C VAL A 327 -20.23 15.92 -19.92
N PRO A 328 -19.73 17.00 -19.29
CA PRO A 328 -20.59 18.08 -18.83
C PRO A 328 -21.00 18.95 -20.02
N ALA A 329 -22.30 19.16 -20.17
CA ALA A 329 -22.87 20.08 -21.16
C ALA A 329 -22.48 21.54 -20.86
N MET A 330 -21.72 22.16 -21.77
CA MET A 330 -21.50 23.60 -21.78
C MET A 330 -22.74 24.33 -22.27
N ARG A 331 -23.27 25.27 -21.49
CA ARG A 331 -24.19 26.31 -21.95
C ARG A 331 -23.42 27.65 -22.06
N SER A 332 -23.43 28.22 -23.25
CA SER A 332 -23.13 29.62 -23.60
C SER A 332 -24.29 30.52 -23.11
N ALA A 333 -24.23 31.84 -22.85
CA ALA A 333 -23.32 32.99 -23.10
C ALA A 333 -23.79 34.15 -22.14
N PRO A 334 -23.49 35.47 -22.31
CA PRO A 334 -22.40 36.18 -22.99
C PRO A 334 -21.72 37.34 -22.19
N SER A 335 -20.50 37.69 -22.61
CA SER A 335 -19.88 39.04 -22.77
C SER A 335 -20.34 40.25 -21.93
N ALA A 336 -19.41 40.85 -21.16
CA ALA A 336 -19.10 42.29 -21.21
C ALA A 336 -17.78 42.62 -20.46
N SER A 337 -16.88 43.34 -21.14
CA SER A 337 -15.81 44.21 -20.60
C SER A 337 -15.99 45.58 -21.28
N PRO A 338 -15.27 46.69 -20.94
CA PRO A 338 -14.19 46.86 -19.97
C PRO A 338 -14.33 48.15 -19.10
N MET A 339 -13.38 48.41 -18.18
CA MET A 339 -12.58 49.67 -18.08
C MET A 339 -12.09 50.01 -16.66
N LEU A 340 -10.85 50.57 -16.64
CA LEU A 340 -10.25 51.53 -15.70
C LEU A 340 -9.56 51.03 -14.42
N SER A 341 -8.23 51.01 -14.48
CA SER A 341 -7.29 51.51 -13.44
C SER A 341 -7.19 53.05 -13.54
N PRO A 342 -6.69 53.84 -12.55
CA PRO A 342 -5.47 53.70 -11.74
C PRO A 342 -5.72 53.99 -10.22
N THR A 343 -4.81 53.96 -9.24
CA THR A 343 -3.50 54.61 -9.05
C THR A 343 -2.96 54.19 -7.66
N GLN A 344 -1.66 53.88 -7.55
CA GLN A 344 -0.67 54.45 -6.60
C GLN A 344 -1.07 54.71 -5.13
N GLU A 345 -0.36 54.11 -4.15
CA GLU A 345 0.80 54.71 -3.44
C GLU A 345 1.19 53.98 -2.12
N ASN A 346 2.52 53.95 -1.88
CA ASN A 346 3.23 54.02 -0.60
C ASN A 346 3.30 52.82 0.39
N THR A 347 4.45 52.14 0.33
CA THR A 347 5.27 51.69 1.49
C THR A 347 5.87 52.92 2.22
N PRO A 348 6.28 52.85 3.51
CA PRO A 348 7.56 52.18 3.86
C PRO A 348 7.73 51.56 5.28
N LEU A 349 8.61 50.54 5.30
CA LEU A 349 9.75 50.23 6.21
C LEU A 349 9.63 50.07 7.76
N ASN A 350 10.23 48.95 8.19
CA ASN A 350 11.13 48.70 9.34
C ASN A 350 10.61 48.76 10.79
N GLU A 351 10.83 47.69 11.56
CA GLU A 351 12.05 47.57 12.39
C GLU A 351 12.19 46.19 13.08
N LEU A 352 13.46 45.83 13.28
CA LEU A 352 13.97 44.65 14.00
C LEU A 352 13.70 44.71 15.50
N ARG A 353 13.69 43.54 16.18
CA ARG A 353 14.52 43.36 17.39
C ARG A 353 14.81 41.89 17.73
N ASN A 354 16.12 41.61 17.71
CA ASN A 354 16.81 40.56 18.45
C ASN A 354 16.65 40.77 19.97
N VAL A 355 16.53 39.66 20.71
CA VAL A 355 17.13 39.53 22.05
C VAL A 355 17.69 38.11 22.14
N GLY A 356 19.00 38.02 22.36
CA GLY A 356 19.68 36.81 22.83
C GLY A 356 20.30 37.05 24.20
N SER A 357 20.61 35.94 24.90
CA SER A 357 21.56 35.75 26.03
C SER A 357 20.93 34.73 27.00
N ASN A 358 21.58 33.75 27.64
CA ASN A 358 22.93 33.15 27.57
C ASN A 358 22.98 32.03 28.65
N LEU A 359 24.01 31.14 28.61
CA LEU A 359 24.56 30.29 29.70
C LEU A 359 23.78 28.97 30.02
N THR A 360 24.38 27.79 30.23
CA THR A 360 25.78 27.37 30.52
C THR A 360 25.94 25.86 30.32
N ALA A 361 27.17 25.44 30.00
CA ALA A 361 27.62 24.06 29.89
C ALA A 361 28.01 23.43 31.25
N SER A 362 27.94 22.10 31.36
CA SER A 362 28.81 21.30 32.25
C SER A 362 28.88 19.85 31.76
N ALA A 363 30.04 19.46 31.25
CA ALA A 363 30.44 18.09 30.99
C ALA A 363 31.03 17.45 32.26
N ARG A 364 30.82 16.14 32.45
CA ARG A 364 31.75 15.19 33.11
C ARG A 364 31.26 13.75 32.90
N ASP A 365 32.21 12.89 32.54
CA ASP A 365 32.16 11.43 32.34
C ASP A 365 33.30 10.82 33.22
N PRO A 366 33.60 9.51 33.25
CA PRO A 366 32.82 8.29 33.56
C PRO A 366 33.40 7.50 34.78
N THR A 367 32.63 6.58 35.38
CA THR A 367 33.18 5.32 35.99
C THR A 367 32.11 4.23 36.16
N ARG A 368 32.21 3.19 35.31
CA ARG A 368 32.09 1.69 35.45
C ARG A 368 31.31 1.00 36.62
N PRO A 369 30.98 -0.32 36.50
CA PRO A 369 29.60 -0.83 36.40
C PRO A 369 29.17 -1.72 37.60
N GLN A 370 27.87 -1.87 37.81
CA GLN A 370 27.32 -2.93 38.66
C GLN A 370 26.36 -3.82 37.88
N GLU A 371 26.81 -5.05 37.63
CA GLU A 371 25.94 -6.22 37.45
C GLU A 371 25.16 -6.47 38.73
N LEU A 372 23.86 -6.81 38.64
CA LEU A 372 23.18 -7.65 39.65
C LEU A 372 21.86 -8.23 39.11
N ARG A 373 21.96 -9.50 38.72
CA ARG A 373 21.04 -10.62 38.98
C ARG A 373 19.52 -10.42 38.81
N ASN A 374 19.04 -11.09 37.76
CA ASN A 374 17.71 -11.68 37.67
C ASN A 374 17.38 -12.55 38.90
N THR A 375 16.25 -12.27 39.57
CA THR A 375 15.65 -13.20 40.53
C THR A 375 14.17 -13.40 40.19
N LYS A 376 13.85 -14.53 39.55
CA LYS A 376 12.48 -15.02 39.36
C LYS A 376 11.87 -15.38 40.72
N LYS A 377 10.81 -14.70 41.15
CA LYS A 377 9.95 -15.15 42.26
C LYS A 377 8.64 -15.73 41.72
N LYS A 378 8.49 -17.03 41.95
CA LYS A 378 7.31 -17.87 41.74
C LYS A 378 6.29 -17.53 42.83
N ARG A 379 5.06 -17.11 42.48
CA ARG A 379 3.96 -16.96 43.45
C ARG A 379 2.86 -17.96 43.12
N LYS A 380 2.52 -18.77 44.13
CA LYS A 380 1.48 -19.80 44.14
C LYS A 380 0.08 -19.17 44.22
N SER A 381 -0.86 -19.93 43.69
CA SER A 381 -2.32 -19.81 43.66
C SER A 381 -3.00 -19.57 45.01
N LEU A 382 -4.09 -18.79 44.98
CA LEU A 382 -5.18 -18.83 45.94
C LEU A 382 -6.51 -18.73 45.17
N SER A 383 -7.43 -19.63 45.52
CA SER A 383 -8.75 -19.85 44.94
C SER A 383 -9.85 -19.05 45.65
N SER A 384 -11.02 -19.06 45.00
CA SER A 384 -12.40 -18.83 45.48
C SER A 384 -12.85 -17.40 45.79
N HIS A 385 -13.60 -16.82 44.85
CA HIS A 385 -14.74 -15.94 45.15
C HIS A 385 -15.89 -16.21 44.17
N THR A 386 -17.07 -16.46 44.72
CA THR A 386 -18.36 -16.70 44.06
C THR A 386 -18.98 -15.36 43.61
N PRO A 387 -19.60 -15.27 42.42
CA PRO A 387 -20.26 -14.03 41.96
C PRO A 387 -21.72 -13.92 42.47
N PRO A 388 -22.27 -12.70 42.60
CA PRO A 388 -23.65 -12.48 42.99
C PRO A 388 -24.63 -12.67 41.82
N GLN A 389 -25.85 -13.10 42.14
CA GLN A 389 -26.98 -13.36 41.25
C GLN A 389 -27.52 -12.05 40.63
N ILE A 390 -27.78 -12.07 39.31
CA ILE A 390 -28.52 -11.02 38.58
C ILE A 390 -29.95 -11.51 38.39
N MET A 391 -30.93 -10.68 38.78
CA MET A 391 -32.36 -10.88 38.57
C MET A 391 -32.71 -10.69 37.09
N GLN A 392 -33.45 -11.64 36.50
CA GLN A 392 -34.09 -11.49 35.18
C GLN A 392 -35.41 -10.73 35.35
N GLU A 393 -35.57 -9.63 34.62
CA GLU A 393 -36.88 -9.01 34.34
C GLU A 393 -37.34 -9.47 32.95
N ASP A 394 -38.58 -9.98 32.86
CA ASP A 394 -39.25 -10.36 31.62
C ASP A 394 -39.78 -9.12 30.87
N PRO A 395 -39.72 -9.05 29.52
CA PRO A 395 -40.33 -7.96 28.78
C PRO A 395 -41.77 -8.29 28.29
N GLU A 396 -42.66 -7.30 28.35
CA GLU A 396 -44.01 -7.34 27.77
C GLU A 396 -44.02 -7.32 26.22
N PRO A 397 -45.08 -7.86 25.57
CA PRO A 397 -45.13 -8.01 24.12
C PRO A 397 -45.93 -6.88 23.45
N ASP A 398 -45.25 -5.94 22.79
CA ASP A 398 -45.65 -5.35 21.50
C ASP A 398 -44.79 -4.12 21.19
N SER A 399 -43.77 -4.30 20.33
CA SER A 399 -43.05 -3.21 19.68
C SER A 399 -42.49 -3.70 18.34
N PRO A 400 -42.56 -2.89 17.26
CA PRO A 400 -42.20 -3.29 15.90
C PRO A 400 -40.69 -3.55 15.74
N PRO A 401 -40.25 -4.40 14.78
CA PRO A 401 -38.89 -4.90 14.75
C PRO A 401 -37.88 -3.79 14.44
N LEU A 402 -36.88 -3.66 15.33
CA LEU A 402 -35.68 -2.85 15.12
C LEU A 402 -34.84 -3.43 13.98
N ARG A 403 -34.42 -2.57 13.05
CA ARG A 403 -33.44 -2.91 12.00
C ARG A 403 -32.17 -3.47 12.64
N ALA A 404 -31.71 -4.61 12.14
CA ALA A 404 -30.56 -5.35 12.66
C ALA A 404 -29.33 -4.45 12.84
N SER A 405 -28.81 -4.43 14.07
CA SER A 405 -27.54 -3.79 14.41
C SER A 405 -26.39 -4.55 13.73
N TYR A 406 -25.50 -3.81 13.07
CA TYR A 406 -24.21 -4.32 12.63
C TYR A 406 -23.36 -4.72 13.85
N GLY A 407 -22.74 -5.91 13.79
CA GLY A 407 -21.70 -6.32 14.74
C GLY A 407 -22.19 -7.02 16.01
N ASP A 408 -23.06 -8.03 15.90
CA ASP A 408 -23.40 -8.90 17.04
C ASP A 408 -22.21 -9.83 17.40
N PRO A 409 -21.55 -9.64 18.55
CA PRO A 409 -20.42 -10.48 18.98
C PRO A 409 -20.84 -11.92 19.33
N LEU A 410 -22.13 -12.21 19.50
CA LEU A 410 -22.64 -13.54 19.84
C LEU A 410 -22.71 -14.50 18.64
N LYS A 411 -22.60 -14.00 17.39
CA LYS A 411 -22.49 -14.87 16.21
C LYS A 411 -21.16 -15.62 16.12
N ILE A 412 -20.09 -15.09 16.71
CA ILE A 412 -18.79 -15.77 16.76
C ILE A 412 -18.80 -16.90 17.81
N ALA A 413 -19.54 -16.72 18.91
CA ALA A 413 -19.64 -17.71 19.99
C ALA A 413 -20.31 -19.03 19.55
N GLN A 414 -21.11 -19.01 18.48
CA GLN A 414 -21.72 -20.22 17.92
C GLN A 414 -20.67 -21.21 17.36
N TYR A 415 -19.47 -20.74 17.02
CA TYR A 415 -18.44 -21.56 16.37
C TYR A 415 -17.33 -22.04 17.33
N PHE A 416 -17.30 -21.55 18.59
CA PHE A 416 -16.25 -21.88 19.57
C PHE A 416 -16.79 -21.89 21.02
N PRO A 417 -17.53 -22.94 21.42
CA PRO A 417 -18.15 -23.04 22.75
C PRO A 417 -17.14 -23.13 23.92
N GLU A 418 -15.87 -23.42 23.65
CA GLU A 418 -14.78 -23.49 24.62
C GLU A 418 -14.16 -22.15 25.05
N LEU A 419 -14.64 -21.03 24.51
CA LEU A 419 -14.12 -19.68 24.80
C LEU A 419 -14.96 -18.87 25.82
N ASN A 420 -15.93 -19.51 26.50
CA ASN A 420 -16.72 -18.91 27.58
C ASN A 420 -16.20 -19.28 28.97
#